data_AF-A0A6I1ZHM1-F1
#
_entry.id   AF-A0A6I1ZHM1-F1
#
_cell.length_a   1.000
_cell.length_b   1.000
_cell.length_c   1.000
_cell.angle_alpha   90.00
_cell.angle_beta   90.00
_cell.angle_gamma   90.00
#
_symmetry.space_group_name_H-M   'P 1'
#
loop_
_entity.id
_entity.type
_entity.pdbx_description
1 polymer ?
#
loop_
_entity_poly.entity_id
_entity_poly.type
_entity_poly.pdbx_seq_one_letter_code
_entity_poly.pdbx_strand_id
1 'polypeptide(L)'
;MTTRLSSISRLVSVIQKPGTWFILAILLLLTVLHYTEPEGYPELIGQLIANMGLSRHAFERILFMAPIVWAGFLFGWIGALATSLVALFCLLPRAIFISPSPTDAILETSAVFIIGNVLTISFASLRKEREYRHQLEIAHQELKTHIQAIRENERRLSSLNQISSTISQSLELRQVLTAAIDNVVDVMQVDAAWIFLLNEETRELELSAHHGFTEELARGIDRLKIGEGFSGIVAETGKPLFTEDASQDSRLAREVVSKYNVHSMLVVPLSAKGKVNGTLSIAMYSYRLFQKEEIEQLTAIGNQIGIAVENARLYQRQQEVADQLGRMQENLRFYLQQVTKAQEEERKRISHELHDETVQALVVLSRRLDNLASDKKGLPEEHRHDLEEIWQQINDVIREIRRLSQDLRPAALDQLGLVPALEWLASETTEYSGIRIGISVLGERRRLPEEIELVLFRITQEALRNVWRHSSASAAEIKVDFDKEKVRIAVSDNGKGFKLPEKMVDYARNGKLGLAGMQERAQLVGGTLKVSSKEGKGTDVIMELPL
;
A
#
# COMPACT_ATOMS: atom_id res chain seq x y z
N MET A 1 35.08 47.88 -38.67
CA MET A 1 36.55 48.08 -38.67
C MET A 1 37.30 47.02 -37.83
N THR A 2 36.67 45.88 -37.49
CA THR A 2 37.20 44.83 -36.60
C THR A 2 37.63 43.54 -37.32
N THR A 3 37.42 43.43 -38.64
CA THR A 3 37.79 42.25 -39.44
C THR A 3 39.20 42.30 -40.03
N ARG A 4 39.86 43.47 -40.13
CA ARG A 4 41.24 43.59 -40.65
C ARG A 4 42.33 43.32 -39.61
N LEU A 5 42.06 43.50 -38.32
CA LEU A 5 43.03 43.25 -37.23
C LEU A 5 43.20 41.74 -36.93
N SER A 6 42.23 40.89 -37.30
CA SER A 6 42.32 39.43 -37.11
C SER A 6 43.13 38.71 -38.19
N SER A 7 43.28 39.31 -39.37
CA SER A 7 44.03 38.73 -40.50
C SER A 7 45.54 38.88 -40.31
N ILE A 8 45.98 40.04 -39.80
CA ILE A 8 47.40 40.35 -39.57
C ILE A 8 47.95 39.50 -38.40
N SER A 9 47.19 39.36 -37.32
CA SER A 9 47.59 38.52 -36.18
C SER A 9 47.68 37.03 -36.51
N ARG A 10 46.83 36.52 -37.41
CA ARG A 10 46.93 35.14 -37.94
C ARG A 10 48.12 34.95 -38.89
N LEU A 11 48.47 35.94 -39.70
CA LEU A 11 49.66 35.89 -40.55
C LEU A 11 50.95 35.89 -39.73
N VAL A 12 51.02 36.74 -38.70
CA VAL A 12 52.18 36.81 -37.80
C VAL A 12 52.39 35.49 -37.04
N SER A 13 51.32 34.83 -36.58
CA SER A 13 51.43 33.55 -35.86
C SER A 13 51.82 32.37 -36.75
N VAL A 14 51.53 32.42 -38.05
CA VAL A 14 52.00 31.42 -39.02
C VAL A 14 53.49 31.62 -39.34
N ILE A 15 53.95 32.86 -39.51
CA ILE A 15 55.36 33.17 -39.78
C ILE A 15 56.26 32.85 -38.59
N GLN A 16 55.74 32.89 -37.35
CA GLN A 16 56.51 32.54 -36.15
C GLN A 16 56.73 31.04 -35.95
N LYS A 17 56.04 30.16 -36.70
CA LYS A 17 56.25 28.72 -36.59
C LYS A 17 57.55 28.33 -37.32
N PRO A 18 58.48 27.60 -36.66
CA PRO A 18 59.75 27.21 -37.27
C PRO A 18 59.58 26.37 -38.54
N GLY A 19 58.49 25.59 -38.64
CA GLY A 19 58.17 24.82 -39.82
C GLY A 19 57.86 25.65 -41.08
N THR A 20 57.39 26.90 -40.94
CA THR A 20 57.11 27.79 -42.06
C THR A 20 58.41 28.21 -42.76
N TRP A 21 59.42 28.59 -41.99
CA TRP A 21 60.74 28.97 -42.52
C TRP A 21 61.45 27.79 -43.17
N PHE A 22 61.29 26.60 -42.62
CA PHE A 22 61.83 25.38 -43.22
C PHE A 22 61.21 25.08 -44.59
N ILE A 23 59.88 25.19 -44.72
CA ILE A 23 59.19 25.03 -46.02
C ILE A 23 59.68 26.08 -47.02
N LEU A 24 59.80 27.35 -46.60
CA LEU A 24 60.28 28.42 -47.47
C LEU A 24 61.74 28.20 -47.90
N ALA A 25 62.61 27.75 -47.01
CA ALA A 25 64.00 27.43 -47.32
C ALA A 25 64.10 26.26 -48.31
N ILE A 26 63.29 25.21 -48.15
CA ILE A 26 63.22 24.09 -49.10
C ILE A 26 62.68 24.56 -50.45
N LEU A 27 61.60 25.33 -50.49
CA LEU A 27 61.06 25.87 -51.75
C LEU A 27 62.09 26.73 -52.47
N LEU A 28 62.82 27.58 -51.73
CA LEU A 28 63.89 28.41 -52.30
C LEU A 28 65.01 27.53 -52.87
N LEU A 29 65.48 26.54 -52.11
CA LEU A 29 66.53 25.60 -52.54
C LEU A 29 66.10 24.82 -53.80
N LEU A 30 64.89 24.27 -53.80
CA LEU A 30 64.32 23.55 -54.93
C LEU A 30 64.14 24.47 -56.14
N THR A 31 63.77 25.74 -55.94
CA THR A 31 63.65 26.72 -57.02
C THR A 31 65.02 27.04 -57.61
N VAL A 32 66.05 27.27 -56.78
CA VAL A 32 67.42 27.49 -57.28
C VAL A 32 67.89 26.29 -58.10
N LEU A 33 67.76 25.07 -57.57
CA LEU A 33 68.09 23.83 -58.28
C LEU A 33 67.33 23.71 -59.61
N HIS A 34 66.05 24.11 -59.61
CA HIS A 34 65.20 24.09 -60.79
C HIS A 34 65.50 25.18 -61.83
N TYR A 35 66.36 26.17 -61.59
CA TYR A 35 66.74 27.16 -62.62
C TYR A 35 68.21 27.10 -62.98
N THR A 36 69.06 26.54 -62.12
CA THR A 36 70.46 26.28 -62.43
C THR A 36 70.61 25.09 -63.38
N GLU A 37 71.61 25.13 -64.26
CA GLU A 37 72.09 23.95 -65.01
C GLU A 37 73.38 23.38 -64.37
N PRO A 38 73.28 22.56 -63.31
CA PRO A 38 74.42 21.83 -62.79
C PRO A 38 75.04 20.92 -63.85
N GLU A 39 76.38 20.92 -63.91
CA GLU A 39 77.23 20.02 -64.72
C GLU A 39 77.06 18.52 -64.38
N GLY A 40 76.26 18.18 -63.37
CA GLY A 40 75.84 16.81 -63.06
C GLY A 40 75.22 16.70 -61.68
N TYR A 41 74.31 15.73 -61.49
CA TYR A 41 73.90 15.30 -60.15
C TYR A 41 74.97 14.40 -59.53
N PRO A 42 75.06 14.32 -58.19
CA PRO A 42 75.76 13.23 -57.53
C PRO A 42 75.32 11.88 -58.11
N GLU A 43 76.26 10.96 -58.34
CA GLU A 43 76.07 9.69 -59.07
C GLU A 43 74.87 8.88 -58.55
N LEU A 44 74.66 8.88 -57.24
CA LEU A 44 73.53 8.23 -56.56
C LEU A 44 72.16 8.77 -56.99
N ILE A 45 72.04 10.09 -57.17
CA ILE A 45 70.79 10.74 -57.59
C ILE A 45 70.56 10.51 -59.09
N GLY A 46 71.62 10.57 -59.89
CA GLY A 46 71.56 10.26 -61.32
C GLY A 46 71.05 8.84 -61.58
N GLN A 47 71.56 7.84 -60.84
CA GLN A 47 71.08 6.46 -60.90
C GLN A 47 69.61 6.32 -60.46
N LEU A 48 69.19 7.04 -59.42
CA LEU A 48 67.81 7.02 -58.94
C LEU A 48 66.82 7.55 -59.99
N ILE A 49 67.15 8.67 -60.63
CA ILE A 49 66.35 9.29 -61.70
C ILE A 49 66.24 8.33 -62.89
N ALA A 50 67.37 7.74 -63.30
CA ALA A 50 67.43 6.79 -64.41
C ALA A 50 66.60 5.52 -64.13
N ASN A 51 66.68 4.96 -62.92
CA ASN A 51 65.91 3.78 -62.52
C ASN A 51 64.39 4.04 -62.47
N MET A 52 63.97 5.28 -62.26
CA MET A 52 62.56 5.68 -62.29
C MET A 52 62.06 6.00 -63.70
N GLY A 53 62.93 5.98 -64.72
CA GLY A 53 62.59 6.36 -66.09
C GLY A 53 62.16 7.83 -66.23
N LEU A 54 62.52 8.68 -65.26
CA LEU A 54 62.11 10.08 -65.23
C LEU A 54 63.15 10.96 -65.90
N SER A 55 62.70 12.03 -66.54
CA SER A 55 63.62 13.11 -66.91
C SER A 55 64.08 13.84 -65.64
N ARG A 56 65.28 14.42 -65.70
CA ARG A 56 65.81 15.31 -64.65
C ARG A 56 64.77 16.37 -64.23
N HIS A 57 64.13 17.01 -65.19
CA HIS A 57 63.18 18.08 -64.93
C HIS A 57 61.87 17.56 -64.33
N ALA A 58 61.41 16.37 -64.73
CA ALA A 58 60.27 15.71 -64.10
C ALA A 58 60.56 15.38 -62.63
N PHE A 59 61.76 14.87 -62.33
CA PHE A 59 62.18 14.58 -60.96
C PHE A 59 62.24 15.84 -60.09
N GLU A 60 62.85 16.92 -60.59
CA GLU A 60 62.90 18.22 -59.91
C GLU A 60 61.49 18.76 -59.61
N ARG A 61 60.53 18.62 -60.53
CA ARG A 61 59.12 19.02 -60.31
C ARG A 61 58.45 18.18 -59.23
N ILE A 62 58.67 16.86 -59.23
CA ILE A 62 58.10 15.95 -58.22
C ILE A 62 58.62 16.30 -56.82
N LEU A 63 59.87 16.76 -56.68
CA LEU A 63 60.42 17.20 -55.39
C LEU A 63 59.63 18.37 -54.76
N PHE A 64 58.95 19.20 -55.55
CA PHE A 64 58.07 20.25 -55.01
C PHE A 64 56.82 19.70 -54.33
N MET A 65 56.47 18.42 -54.47
CA MET A 65 55.40 17.82 -53.67
C MET A 65 55.77 17.73 -52.19
N ALA A 66 57.05 17.54 -51.85
CA ALA A 66 57.50 17.41 -50.46
C ALA A 66 57.13 18.62 -49.59
N PRO A 67 57.45 19.88 -49.96
CA PRO A 67 57.02 21.05 -49.20
C PRO A 67 55.50 21.25 -49.20
N ILE A 68 54.77 20.84 -50.25
CA ILE A 68 53.30 20.92 -50.32
C ILE A 68 52.66 19.97 -49.29
N VAL A 69 53.10 18.71 -49.27
CA VAL A 69 52.61 17.70 -48.32
C VAL A 69 53.01 18.09 -46.89
N TRP A 70 54.21 18.61 -46.69
CA TRP A 70 54.68 19.08 -45.38
C TRP A 70 53.89 20.29 -44.88
N ALA A 71 53.57 21.24 -45.76
CA ALA A 71 52.68 22.36 -45.44
C ALA A 71 51.27 21.87 -45.11
N GLY A 72 50.78 20.85 -45.83
CA GLY A 72 49.54 20.16 -45.53
C GLY A 72 49.50 19.55 -44.14
N PHE A 73 50.60 18.93 -43.71
CA PHE A 73 50.74 18.35 -42.38
C PHE A 73 50.74 19.42 -41.28
N LEU A 74 51.44 20.54 -41.48
CA LEU A 74 51.61 21.58 -40.45
C LEU A 74 50.44 22.58 -40.36
N PHE A 75 49.80 22.88 -41.48
CA PHE A 75 48.84 23.98 -41.61
C PHE A 75 47.50 23.55 -42.21
N GLY A 76 47.31 22.25 -42.46
CA GLY A 76 46.11 21.70 -43.07
C GLY A 76 46.00 22.04 -44.56
N TRP A 77 44.82 21.78 -45.12
CA TRP A 77 44.58 21.91 -46.56
C TRP A 77 44.82 23.33 -47.09
N ILE A 78 44.57 24.37 -46.27
CA ILE A 78 44.80 25.77 -46.66
C ILE A 78 46.29 26.05 -46.86
N GLY A 79 47.15 25.50 -45.99
CA GLY A 79 48.60 25.65 -46.11
C GLY A 79 49.18 24.86 -47.28
N ALA A 80 48.73 23.62 -47.50
CA ALA A 80 49.10 22.87 -48.71
C ALA A 80 48.70 23.62 -49.98
N LEU A 81 47.48 24.17 -50.04
CA LEU A 81 47.01 24.93 -51.19
C LEU A 81 47.88 26.17 -51.42
N ALA A 82 48.13 26.97 -50.37
CA ALA A 82 48.98 28.15 -50.47
C ALA A 82 50.41 27.80 -50.92
N THR A 83 51.03 26.77 -50.34
CA THR A 83 52.36 26.31 -50.73
C THR A 83 52.39 25.74 -52.15
N SER A 84 51.35 25.04 -52.58
CA SER A 84 51.23 24.52 -53.95
C SER A 84 51.07 25.63 -54.99
N LEU A 85 50.40 26.75 -54.64
CA LEU A 85 50.32 27.93 -55.49
C LEU A 85 51.68 28.63 -55.62
N VAL A 86 52.45 28.71 -54.52
CA VAL A 86 53.83 29.24 -54.56
C VAL A 86 54.74 28.34 -55.39
N ALA A 87 54.66 27.03 -55.21
CA ALA A 87 55.41 26.05 -56.02
C ALA A 87 55.04 26.16 -57.51
N LEU A 88 53.74 26.27 -57.81
CA LEU A 88 53.24 26.45 -59.17
C LEU A 88 53.78 27.75 -59.79
N PHE A 89 53.81 28.85 -59.03
CA PHE A 89 54.39 30.12 -59.46
C PHE A 89 55.90 30.03 -59.75
N CYS A 90 56.64 29.24 -58.97
CA CYS A 90 58.06 28.99 -59.21
C CYS A 90 58.31 28.11 -60.45
N LEU A 91 57.46 27.12 -60.70
CA LEU A 91 57.64 26.12 -61.77
C LEU A 91 57.14 26.58 -63.16
N LEU A 92 56.04 27.35 -63.21
CA LEU A 92 55.38 27.77 -64.45
C LEU A 92 56.26 28.57 -65.43
N PRO A 93 57.06 29.56 -64.99
CA PRO A 93 57.83 30.39 -65.91
C PRO A 93 58.84 29.58 -66.73
N ARG A 94 59.57 28.64 -66.10
CA ARG A 94 60.47 27.74 -66.82
C ARG A 94 59.71 26.78 -67.74
N ALA A 95 58.58 26.23 -67.26
CA ALA A 95 57.76 25.30 -68.04
C ALA A 95 57.21 25.92 -69.34
N ILE A 96 56.84 27.21 -69.32
CA ILE A 96 56.30 27.92 -70.49
C ILE A 96 57.39 28.45 -71.42
N PHE A 97 58.41 29.12 -70.86
CA PHE A 97 59.32 29.95 -71.67
C PHE A 97 60.67 29.30 -71.98
N ILE A 98 61.09 28.29 -71.22
CA ILE A 98 62.45 27.74 -71.27
C ILE A 98 62.45 26.25 -71.64
N SER A 99 61.36 25.51 -71.37
CA SER A 99 61.30 24.07 -71.60
C SER A 99 61.33 23.70 -73.10
N PRO A 100 62.17 22.72 -73.51
CA PRO A 100 62.19 22.22 -74.89
C PRO A 100 60.89 21.50 -75.31
N SER A 101 60.11 21.01 -74.34
CA SER A 101 58.74 20.46 -74.52
C SER A 101 57.75 21.14 -73.55
N PRO A 102 57.11 22.25 -73.95
CA PRO A 102 56.25 23.03 -73.05
C PRO A 102 54.98 22.29 -72.60
N THR A 103 54.39 21.46 -73.48
CA THR A 103 53.14 20.74 -73.19
C THR A 103 53.32 19.71 -72.07
N ASP A 104 54.39 18.91 -72.15
CA ASP A 104 54.69 17.89 -71.14
C ASP A 104 55.06 18.55 -69.81
N ALA A 105 55.78 19.68 -69.88
CA ALA A 105 56.18 20.44 -68.72
C ALA A 105 55.02 21.06 -67.93
N ILE A 106 54.03 21.61 -68.64
CA ILE A 106 52.81 22.15 -68.04
C ILE A 106 51.97 21.02 -67.44
N LEU A 107 51.88 19.87 -68.11
CA LEU A 107 51.12 18.72 -67.63
C LEU A 107 51.73 18.14 -66.35
N GLU A 108 53.05 17.93 -66.30
CA GLU A 108 53.76 17.47 -65.11
C GLU A 108 53.62 18.46 -63.93
N THR A 109 53.74 19.76 -64.19
CA THR A 109 53.60 20.80 -63.15
C THR A 109 52.17 20.84 -62.60
N SER A 110 51.17 20.67 -63.47
CA SER A 110 49.76 20.59 -63.08
C SER A 110 49.50 19.32 -62.26
N ALA A 111 50.13 18.20 -62.61
CA ALA A 111 50.04 16.95 -61.86
C ALA A 111 50.60 17.08 -60.44
N VAL A 112 51.74 17.75 -60.25
CA VAL A 112 52.32 18.03 -58.92
C VAL A 112 51.36 18.84 -58.04
N PHE A 113 50.71 19.86 -58.60
CA PHE A 113 49.71 20.65 -57.89
C PHE A 113 48.49 19.82 -57.47
N ILE A 114 47.92 19.05 -58.41
CA ILE A 114 46.72 18.24 -58.16
C ILE A 114 47.03 17.12 -57.15
N ILE A 115 48.08 16.34 -57.38
CA ILE A 115 48.45 15.19 -56.55
C ILE A 115 48.83 15.66 -55.14
N GLY A 116 49.61 16.74 -54.99
CA GLY A 116 50.01 17.26 -53.68
C GLY A 116 48.83 17.69 -52.80
N ASN A 117 47.82 18.32 -53.39
CA ASN A 117 46.61 18.73 -52.66
C ASN A 117 45.70 17.54 -52.34
N VAL A 118 45.51 16.61 -53.27
CA VAL A 118 44.71 15.38 -53.04
C VAL A 118 45.31 14.54 -51.91
N LEU A 119 46.63 14.30 -51.94
CA LEU A 119 47.33 13.56 -50.88
C LEU A 119 47.10 14.19 -49.50
N THR A 120 47.19 15.52 -49.41
CA THR A 120 46.98 16.24 -48.15
C THR A 120 45.56 16.05 -47.61
N ILE A 121 44.54 16.18 -48.46
CA ILE A 121 43.13 16.00 -48.06
C ILE A 121 42.89 14.55 -47.60
N SER A 122 43.44 13.58 -48.33
CA SER A 122 43.34 12.16 -47.97
C SER A 122 43.98 11.85 -46.62
N PHE A 123 45.18 12.38 -46.34
CA PHE A 123 45.84 12.19 -45.04
C PHE A 123 45.07 12.85 -43.89
N ALA A 124 44.51 14.05 -44.10
CA ALA A 124 43.68 14.71 -43.11
C ALA A 124 42.40 13.92 -42.81
N SER A 125 41.76 13.36 -43.84
CA SER A 125 40.58 12.50 -43.69
C SER A 125 40.89 11.21 -42.91
N LEU A 126 41.97 10.52 -43.27
CA LEU A 126 42.41 9.30 -42.58
C LEU A 126 42.76 9.56 -41.11
N ARG A 127 43.38 10.70 -40.80
CA ARG A 127 43.68 11.08 -39.41
C ARG A 127 42.41 11.30 -38.60
N LYS A 128 41.44 12.04 -39.15
CA LYS A 128 40.16 12.31 -38.49
C LYS A 128 39.36 11.02 -38.25
N GLU A 129 39.40 10.08 -39.19
CA GLU A 129 38.76 8.77 -39.02
C GLU A 129 39.41 7.96 -37.90
N ARG A 130 40.75 7.96 -37.80
CA ARG A 130 41.47 7.28 -36.70
C ARG A 130 41.13 7.87 -35.34
N GLU A 131 41.10 9.20 -35.22
CA GLU A 131 40.72 9.88 -33.98
C GLU A 131 39.28 9.54 -33.57
N TYR A 132 38.33 9.52 -34.52
CA TYR A 132 36.95 9.12 -34.27
C TYR A 132 36.82 7.67 -33.80
N ARG A 133 37.52 6.73 -34.45
CA ARG A 133 37.53 5.31 -34.05
C ARG A 133 38.05 5.15 -32.62
N HIS A 134 39.13 5.84 -32.27
CA HIS A 134 39.69 5.77 -30.93
C HIS A 134 38.73 6.32 -29.85
N GLN A 135 38.06 7.45 -30.13
CA GLN A 135 37.02 7.98 -29.22
C GLN A 135 35.84 7.03 -29.07
N LEU A 136 35.42 6.38 -30.16
CA LEU A 136 34.33 5.41 -30.14
C LEU A 136 34.71 4.17 -29.32
N GLU A 137 35.96 3.69 -29.41
CA GLU A 137 36.46 2.58 -28.60
C GLU A 137 36.45 2.91 -27.10
N ILE A 138 36.90 4.10 -26.71
CA ILE A 138 36.88 4.55 -25.31
C ILE A 138 35.43 4.61 -24.80
N ALA A 139 34.54 5.28 -25.54
CA ALA A 139 33.13 5.39 -25.16
C ALA A 139 32.44 4.01 -25.07
N HIS A 140 32.78 3.09 -25.97
CA HIS A 140 32.25 1.73 -25.94
C HIS A 140 32.75 0.94 -24.73
N GLN A 141 34.00 1.15 -24.33
CA GLN A 141 34.59 0.53 -23.14
C GLN A 141 33.93 1.06 -21.86
N GLU A 142 33.74 2.38 -21.75
CA GLU A 142 33.01 3.01 -20.63
C GLU A 142 31.57 2.50 -20.53
N LEU A 143 30.87 2.43 -21.66
CA LEU A 143 29.50 1.90 -21.69
C LEU A 143 29.45 0.43 -21.24
N LYS A 144 30.41 -0.41 -21.67
CA LYS A 144 30.52 -1.80 -21.21
C LYS A 144 30.70 -1.89 -19.70
N THR A 145 31.57 -1.06 -19.12
CA THR A 145 31.77 -1.04 -17.66
C THR A 145 30.50 -0.62 -16.92
N HIS A 146 29.77 0.38 -17.42
CA HIS A 146 28.50 0.80 -16.81
C HIS A 146 27.43 -0.28 -16.91
N ILE A 147 27.28 -0.94 -18.07
CA ILE A 147 26.32 -2.04 -18.24
C ILE A 147 26.65 -3.20 -17.28
N GLN A 148 27.93 -3.52 -17.10
CA GLN A 148 28.34 -4.57 -16.18
C GLN A 148 28.01 -4.23 -14.73
N ALA A 149 28.29 -3.00 -14.29
CA ALA A 149 27.92 -2.53 -12.96
C ALA A 149 26.39 -2.54 -12.72
N ILE A 150 25.60 -2.13 -13.71
CA ILE A 150 24.13 -2.19 -13.62
C ILE A 150 23.66 -3.63 -13.46
N ARG A 151 24.18 -4.57 -14.26
CA ARG A 151 23.80 -6.00 -14.18
C ARG A 151 24.16 -6.64 -12.84
N GLU A 152 25.32 -6.31 -12.27
CA GLU A 152 25.69 -6.77 -10.93
C GLU A 152 24.73 -6.23 -9.87
N ASN A 153 24.35 -4.95 -9.96
CA ASN A 153 23.41 -4.35 -9.05
C ASN A 153 22.00 -4.97 -9.18
N GLU A 154 21.52 -5.21 -10.40
CA GLU A 154 20.26 -5.92 -10.65
C GLU A 154 20.26 -7.33 -10.06
N ARG A 155 21.35 -8.08 -10.22
CA ARG A 155 21.49 -9.42 -9.61
C ARG A 155 21.46 -9.33 -8.09
N ARG A 156 22.20 -8.39 -7.49
CA ARG A 156 22.23 -8.16 -6.04
C ARG A 156 20.83 -7.85 -5.50
N LEU A 157 20.10 -6.95 -6.17
CA LEU A 157 18.73 -6.59 -5.81
C LEU A 157 17.76 -7.77 -5.98
N SER A 158 17.89 -8.56 -7.05
CA SER A 158 17.04 -9.73 -7.28
C SER A 158 17.23 -10.80 -6.20
N SER A 159 18.48 -11.11 -5.82
CA SER A 159 18.77 -12.04 -4.74
C SER A 159 18.20 -11.57 -3.41
N LEU A 160 18.36 -10.28 -3.08
CA LEU A 160 17.76 -9.69 -1.87
C LEU A 160 16.23 -9.76 -1.89
N ASN A 161 15.60 -9.49 -3.03
CA ASN A 161 14.15 -9.56 -3.18
C ASN A 161 13.62 -11.00 -3.09
N GLN A 162 14.33 -11.99 -3.64
CA GLN A 162 13.96 -13.41 -3.50
C GLN A 162 14.04 -13.85 -2.04
N ILE A 163 15.10 -13.48 -1.32
CA ILE A 163 15.25 -13.76 0.12
C ILE A 163 14.13 -13.08 0.90
N SER A 164 13.86 -11.80 0.63
CA SER A 164 12.75 -11.04 1.24
C SER A 164 11.40 -11.70 0.98
N SER A 165 11.16 -12.21 -0.22
CA SER A 165 9.94 -12.94 -0.58
C SER A 165 9.80 -14.24 0.21
N THR A 166 10.84 -15.06 0.31
CA THR A 166 10.82 -16.31 1.09
C THR A 166 10.57 -16.04 2.58
N ILE A 167 11.21 -15.02 3.15
CA ILE A 167 11.00 -14.63 4.55
C ILE A 167 9.58 -14.08 4.76
N SER A 168 9.01 -13.40 3.76
CA SER A 168 7.67 -12.80 3.83
C SER A 168 6.51 -13.76 3.54
N GLN A 169 6.79 -15.03 3.15
CA GLN A 169 5.74 -16.01 2.84
C GLN A 169 5.04 -16.56 4.07
N SER A 170 5.70 -16.59 5.22
CA SER A 170 5.06 -17.01 6.47
C SER A 170 4.51 -15.80 7.22
N LEU A 171 3.27 -15.93 7.71
CA LEU A 171 2.64 -14.94 8.59
C LEU A 171 2.89 -15.25 10.07
N GLU A 172 3.53 -16.39 10.37
CA GLU A 172 3.88 -16.79 11.72
C GLU A 172 5.27 -16.27 12.09
N LEU A 173 5.31 -15.37 13.07
CA LEU A 173 6.55 -14.71 13.50
C LEU A 173 7.71 -15.68 13.76
N ARG A 174 7.44 -16.83 14.41
CA ARG A 174 8.47 -17.83 14.71
C ARG A 174 9.08 -18.45 13.44
N GLN A 175 8.26 -18.75 12.45
CA GLN A 175 8.73 -19.32 11.18
C GLN A 175 9.54 -18.29 10.39
N VAL A 176 9.07 -17.03 10.35
CA VAL A 176 9.78 -15.91 9.72
C VAL A 176 11.18 -15.75 10.31
N LEU A 177 11.30 -15.74 11.64
CA LEU A 177 12.57 -15.57 12.34
C LEU A 177 13.53 -16.75 12.14
N THR A 178 13.02 -17.98 12.19
CA THR A 178 13.83 -19.19 12.00
C THR A 178 14.38 -19.23 10.57
N ALA A 179 13.51 -19.05 9.57
CA ALA A 179 13.93 -18.98 8.17
C ALA A 179 14.91 -17.83 7.91
N ALA A 180 14.72 -16.68 8.55
CA ALA A 180 15.63 -15.55 8.43
C ALA A 180 17.03 -15.88 8.95
N ILE A 181 17.14 -16.52 10.11
CA ILE A 181 18.43 -16.89 10.70
C ILE A 181 19.15 -17.92 9.83
N ASP A 182 18.47 -18.99 9.40
CA ASP A 182 19.09 -20.03 8.57
C ASP A 182 19.64 -19.42 7.27
N ASN A 183 18.87 -18.52 6.63
CA ASN A 183 19.35 -17.79 5.46
C ASN A 183 20.54 -16.87 5.76
N VAL A 184 20.55 -16.19 6.92
CA VAL A 184 21.68 -15.33 7.30
C VAL A 184 22.95 -16.14 7.49
N VAL A 185 22.86 -17.29 8.15
CA VAL A 185 23.99 -18.21 8.36
C VAL A 185 24.59 -18.65 7.03
N ASP A 186 23.74 -19.06 6.08
CA ASP A 186 24.17 -19.53 4.77
C ASP A 186 24.77 -18.41 3.90
N VAL A 187 24.11 -17.25 3.84
CA VAL A 187 24.52 -16.13 2.97
C VAL A 187 25.78 -15.44 3.47
N MET A 188 25.89 -15.25 4.79
CA MET A 188 27.05 -14.58 5.39
C MET A 188 28.21 -15.53 5.69
N GLN A 189 27.96 -16.85 5.63
CA GLN A 189 28.88 -17.92 5.99
C GLN A 189 29.48 -17.67 7.38
N VAL A 190 28.63 -17.71 8.41
CA VAL A 190 28.97 -17.41 9.80
C VAL A 190 28.73 -18.61 10.70
N ASP A 191 29.43 -18.68 11.84
CA ASP A 191 29.36 -19.83 12.74
C ASP A 191 28.10 -19.82 13.62
N ALA A 192 27.62 -18.61 13.96
CA ALA A 192 26.42 -18.43 14.76
C ALA A 192 25.68 -17.14 14.40
N ALA A 193 24.37 -17.14 14.59
CA ALA A 193 23.51 -15.97 14.40
C ALA A 193 22.32 -16.01 15.36
N TRP A 194 21.83 -14.84 15.77
CA TRP A 194 20.67 -14.72 16.63
C TRP A 194 19.92 -13.41 16.45
N ILE A 195 18.62 -13.46 16.76
CA ILE A 195 17.72 -12.32 16.69
C ILE A 195 17.17 -12.03 18.07
N PHE A 196 17.38 -10.79 18.50
CA PHE A 196 16.64 -10.20 19.61
C PHE A 196 15.50 -9.35 19.06
N LEU A 197 14.30 -9.53 19.59
CA LEU A 197 13.20 -8.60 19.33
C LEU A 197 13.00 -7.66 20.51
N LEU A 198 12.73 -6.39 20.21
CA LEU A 198 12.41 -5.41 21.23
C LEU A 198 10.97 -5.62 21.72
N ASN A 199 10.82 -5.73 23.03
CA ASN A 199 9.56 -5.60 23.74
C ASN A 199 9.36 -4.14 24.13
N GLU A 200 8.32 -3.51 23.60
CA GLU A 200 8.06 -2.08 23.80
C GLU A 200 7.60 -1.74 25.22
N GLU A 201 6.95 -2.69 25.90
CA GLU A 201 6.40 -2.49 27.25
C GLU A 201 7.50 -2.55 28.31
N THR A 202 8.36 -3.57 28.23
CA THR A 202 9.45 -3.77 29.19
C THR A 202 10.71 -2.97 28.83
N ARG A 203 10.83 -2.51 27.58
CA ARG A 203 12.05 -1.92 26.99
C ARG A 203 13.25 -2.87 27.06
N GLU A 204 12.99 -4.15 26.90
CA GLU A 204 14.01 -5.21 26.89
C GLU A 204 14.04 -5.90 25.51
N LEU A 205 15.22 -6.34 25.13
CA LEU A 205 15.47 -7.21 23.99
C LEU A 205 15.30 -8.66 24.44
N GLU A 206 14.44 -9.41 23.76
CA GLU A 206 14.14 -10.82 24.07
C GLU A 206 14.61 -11.74 22.95
N LEU A 207 15.38 -12.77 23.31
CA LEU A 207 15.93 -13.71 22.34
C LEU A 207 14.79 -14.47 21.67
N SER A 208 14.61 -14.25 20.37
CA SER A 208 13.45 -14.76 19.64
C SER A 208 13.79 -15.89 18.67
N ALA A 209 15.05 -15.94 18.19
CA ALA A 209 15.58 -17.05 17.41
C ALA A 209 17.11 -17.07 17.47
N HIS A 210 17.72 -18.24 17.29
CA HIS A 210 19.18 -18.40 17.22
C HIS A 210 19.57 -19.63 16.40
N HIS A 211 20.82 -19.65 15.93
CA HIS A 211 21.49 -20.77 15.26
C HIS A 211 22.97 -20.78 15.66
N GLY A 212 23.56 -21.96 15.78
CA GLY A 212 24.99 -22.12 16.13
C GLY A 212 25.28 -22.12 17.63
N PHE A 213 24.25 -22.04 18.48
CA PHE A 213 24.36 -22.14 19.94
C PHE A 213 23.61 -23.35 20.50
N THR A 214 24.11 -23.90 21.61
CA THR A 214 23.36 -24.87 22.43
C THR A 214 22.22 -24.18 23.19
N GLU A 215 21.12 -24.88 23.44
CA GLU A 215 19.95 -24.39 24.20
C GLU A 215 20.30 -23.80 25.59
N GLU A 216 21.22 -24.44 26.31
CA GLU A 216 21.67 -23.93 27.63
C GLU A 216 22.34 -22.56 27.53
N LEU A 217 23.03 -22.32 26.42
CA LEU A 217 23.80 -21.12 26.13
C LEU A 217 22.89 -19.98 25.67
N ALA A 218 21.82 -20.31 24.92
CA ALA A 218 20.76 -19.39 24.52
C ALA A 218 19.96 -18.87 25.73
N ARG A 219 19.65 -19.74 26.70
CA ARG A 219 18.97 -19.34 27.95
C ARG A 219 19.78 -18.38 28.81
N GLY A 220 21.11 -18.39 28.70
CA GLY A 220 21.99 -17.47 29.44
C GLY A 220 21.98 -16.02 28.93
N ILE A 221 21.43 -15.79 27.73
CA ILE A 221 21.34 -14.47 27.07
C ILE A 221 19.90 -14.19 26.62
N ASP A 222 18.91 -14.70 27.35
CA ASP A 222 17.51 -14.63 26.97
C ASP A 222 16.97 -13.19 26.91
N ARG A 223 17.52 -12.30 27.72
CA ARG A 223 17.12 -10.88 27.81
C ARG A 223 18.29 -9.93 27.94
N LEU A 224 18.18 -8.77 27.31
CA LEU A 224 19.12 -7.66 27.42
C LEU A 224 18.39 -6.31 27.52
N LYS A 225 18.91 -5.36 28.28
CA LYS A 225 18.36 -4.00 28.30
C LYS A 225 18.84 -3.19 27.11
N ILE A 226 18.07 -2.17 26.72
CA ILE A 226 18.56 -1.15 25.78
C ILE A 226 19.83 -0.50 26.36
N GLY A 227 20.85 -0.30 25.51
CA GLY A 227 22.18 0.18 25.90
C GLY A 227 23.12 -0.89 26.47
N GLU A 228 22.64 -2.11 26.75
CA GLU A 228 23.44 -3.21 27.29
C GLU A 228 24.05 -4.08 26.18
N GLY A 229 25.38 -4.26 26.21
CA GLY A 229 26.09 -5.01 25.19
C GLY A 229 25.93 -4.44 23.78
N PHE A 230 26.40 -5.15 22.77
CA PHE A 230 26.31 -4.67 21.39
C PHE A 230 24.86 -4.59 20.91
N SER A 231 24.04 -5.61 21.19
CA SER A 231 22.63 -5.62 20.80
C SER A 231 21.84 -4.50 21.43
N GLY A 232 22.04 -4.19 22.72
CA GLY A 232 21.38 -3.07 23.37
C GLY A 232 21.81 -1.71 22.81
N ILE A 233 23.09 -1.51 22.51
CA ILE A 233 23.60 -0.26 21.91
C ILE A 233 23.06 -0.08 20.48
N VAL A 234 23.02 -1.15 19.67
CA VAL A 234 22.44 -1.09 18.32
C VAL A 234 20.94 -0.82 18.38
N ALA A 235 20.23 -1.40 19.33
CA ALA A 235 18.81 -1.11 19.56
C ALA A 235 18.56 0.36 19.96
N GLU A 236 19.47 0.96 20.73
CA GLU A 236 19.39 2.37 21.14
C GLU A 236 19.74 3.34 20.00
N THR A 237 20.82 3.06 19.28
CA THR A 237 21.40 3.99 18.29
C THR A 237 20.85 3.81 16.89
N GLY A 238 20.32 2.62 16.57
CA GLY A 238 19.90 2.24 15.22
C GLY A 238 21.05 2.14 14.21
N LYS A 239 22.30 2.05 14.67
CA LYS A 239 23.50 1.97 13.81
C LYS A 239 24.19 0.63 14.00
N PRO A 240 24.74 0.03 12.93
CA PRO A 240 25.45 -1.24 13.04
C PRO A 240 26.72 -1.10 13.90
N LEU A 241 27.07 -2.16 14.61
CA LEU A 241 28.25 -2.22 15.47
C LEU A 241 29.00 -3.54 15.27
N PHE A 242 30.33 -3.49 15.19
CA PHE A 242 31.17 -4.68 15.02
C PHE A 242 32.43 -4.62 15.87
N THR A 243 33.02 -5.78 16.10
CA THR A 243 34.34 -5.95 16.72
C THR A 243 35.11 -7.05 16.03
N GLU A 244 36.42 -6.82 15.86
CA GLU A 244 37.38 -7.77 15.32
C GLU A 244 37.85 -8.75 16.40
N ASP A 245 37.91 -8.30 17.66
CA ASP A 245 38.26 -9.10 18.83
C ASP A 245 37.31 -8.78 20.00
N ALA A 246 36.32 -9.64 20.17
CA ALA A 246 35.36 -9.56 21.26
C ALA A 246 36.00 -9.67 22.64
N SER A 247 37.17 -10.33 22.78
CA SER A 247 37.83 -10.55 24.06
C SER A 247 38.46 -9.28 24.64
N GLN A 248 38.74 -8.30 23.77
CA GLN A 248 39.35 -7.02 24.10
C GLN A 248 38.36 -5.85 24.14
N ASP A 249 37.10 -6.06 23.74
CA ASP A 249 36.10 -4.99 23.68
C ASP A 249 35.37 -4.82 25.02
N SER A 250 35.63 -3.70 25.70
CA SER A 250 35.04 -3.38 27.00
C SER A 250 33.51 -3.21 27.00
N ARG A 251 32.89 -3.09 25.83
CA ARG A 251 31.42 -2.97 25.69
C ARG A 251 30.74 -4.34 25.68
N LEU A 252 31.48 -5.44 25.63
CA LEU A 252 30.96 -6.80 25.75
C LEU A 252 31.15 -7.34 27.17
N ALA A 253 30.16 -8.08 27.66
CA ALA A 253 30.29 -8.78 28.94
C ALA A 253 31.33 -9.91 28.80
N ARG A 254 32.40 -9.85 29.61
CA ARG A 254 33.56 -10.75 29.54
C ARG A 254 33.20 -12.23 29.73
N GLU A 255 32.11 -12.50 30.44
CA GLU A 255 31.55 -13.84 30.69
C GLU A 255 30.88 -14.42 29.43
N VAL A 256 30.22 -13.58 28.63
CA VAL A 256 29.59 -13.94 27.35
C VAL A 256 30.64 -14.14 26.25
N VAL A 257 31.80 -13.48 26.32
CA VAL A 257 32.86 -13.68 25.33
C VAL A 257 33.67 -14.95 25.62
N SER A 258 34.05 -15.16 26.89
CA SER A 258 34.91 -16.29 27.30
C SER A 258 34.20 -17.65 27.26
N LYS A 259 32.90 -17.71 27.57
CA LYS A 259 32.13 -18.97 27.57
C LYS A 259 31.71 -19.43 26.17
N TYR A 260 31.72 -18.52 25.19
CA TYR A 260 31.14 -18.73 23.85
C TYR A 260 32.21 -18.78 22.73
N ASN A 261 33.48 -18.54 23.07
CA ASN A 261 34.63 -18.53 22.14
C ASN A 261 34.43 -17.66 20.88
N VAL A 262 33.61 -16.61 21.00
CA VAL A 262 33.33 -15.67 19.91
C VAL A 262 34.51 -14.72 19.80
N HIS A 263 35.09 -14.63 18.61
CA HIS A 263 36.22 -13.75 18.32
C HIS A 263 35.77 -12.49 17.59
N SER A 264 34.97 -12.63 16.54
CA SER A 264 34.46 -11.50 15.77
C SER A 264 32.94 -11.51 15.74
N MET A 265 32.34 -10.31 15.84
CA MET A 265 30.89 -10.16 15.93
C MET A 265 30.43 -8.89 15.20
N LEU A 266 29.30 -8.98 14.51
CA LEU A 266 28.63 -7.87 13.85
C LEU A 266 27.14 -7.89 14.24
N VAL A 267 26.64 -6.73 14.65
CA VAL A 267 25.24 -6.52 15.03
C VAL A 267 24.65 -5.42 14.20
N VAL A 268 23.46 -5.66 13.64
CA VAL A 268 22.70 -4.72 12.83
C VAL A 268 21.29 -4.55 13.39
N PRO A 269 20.65 -3.39 13.20
CA PRO A 269 19.29 -3.19 13.65
C PRO A 269 18.29 -3.90 12.73
N LEU A 270 17.22 -4.43 13.32
CA LEU A 270 16.02 -4.86 12.60
C LEU A 270 15.07 -3.68 12.51
N SER A 271 15.18 -2.87 11.46
CA SER A 271 14.42 -1.62 11.36
C SER A 271 13.25 -1.73 10.38
N ALA A 272 12.09 -1.22 10.79
CA ALA A 272 10.93 -1.04 9.93
C ALA A 272 10.42 0.41 10.04
N LYS A 273 10.22 1.09 8.91
CA LYS A 273 9.69 2.46 8.86
C LYS A 273 10.44 3.46 9.77
N GLY A 274 11.75 3.29 9.92
CA GLY A 274 12.59 4.16 10.76
C GLY A 274 12.56 3.86 12.27
N LYS A 275 11.88 2.77 12.69
CA LYS A 275 11.87 2.28 14.07
C LYS A 275 12.68 0.99 14.18
N VAL A 276 13.49 0.86 15.22
CA VAL A 276 14.23 -0.37 15.51
C VAL A 276 13.32 -1.32 16.30
N ASN A 277 12.99 -2.45 15.69
CA ASN A 277 12.12 -3.48 16.25
C ASN A 277 12.90 -4.61 16.94
N GLY A 278 14.23 -4.60 16.83
CA GLY A 278 15.10 -5.65 17.34
C GLY A 278 16.52 -5.52 16.77
N THR A 279 17.33 -6.55 16.96
CA THR A 279 18.68 -6.63 16.40
C THR A 279 18.95 -8.03 15.86
N LEU A 280 19.75 -8.09 14.80
CA LEU A 280 20.33 -9.30 14.25
C LEU A 280 21.82 -9.29 14.53
N SER A 281 22.31 -10.36 15.13
CA SER A 281 23.71 -10.54 15.48
C SER A 281 24.27 -11.75 14.75
N ILE A 282 25.48 -11.62 14.21
CA ILE A 282 26.28 -12.72 13.67
C ILE A 282 27.60 -12.80 14.41
N ALA A 283 28.13 -14.00 14.56
CA ALA A 283 29.39 -14.26 15.23
C ALA A 283 30.23 -15.29 14.49
N MET A 284 31.55 -15.18 14.70
CA MET A 284 32.54 -16.17 14.28
C MET A 284 33.39 -16.62 15.47
N TYR A 285 33.77 -17.89 15.45
CA TYR A 285 34.74 -18.47 16.37
C TYR A 285 36.19 -18.27 15.90
N SER A 286 36.37 -17.70 14.71
CA SER A 286 37.65 -17.27 14.15
C SER A 286 37.70 -15.75 13.97
N TYR A 287 38.91 -15.21 13.82
CA TYR A 287 39.12 -13.79 13.54
C TYR A 287 38.68 -13.44 12.10
N ARG A 288 37.75 -12.49 11.95
CA ARG A 288 37.32 -11.94 10.65
C ARG A 288 37.22 -10.42 10.71
N LEU A 289 37.80 -9.79 9.71
CA LEU A 289 37.59 -8.38 9.40
C LEU A 289 36.33 -8.25 8.54
N PHE A 290 35.27 -7.66 9.08
CA PHE A 290 34.06 -7.38 8.32
C PHE A 290 34.28 -6.18 7.41
N GLN A 291 34.22 -6.40 6.09
CA GLN A 291 34.34 -5.34 5.11
C GLN A 291 33.07 -4.47 5.09
N LYS A 292 33.20 -3.23 4.58
CA LYS A 292 32.08 -2.29 4.51
C LYS A 292 30.90 -2.87 3.73
N GLU A 293 31.18 -3.60 2.66
CA GLU A 293 30.20 -4.27 1.81
C GLU A 293 29.40 -5.33 2.55
N GLU A 294 30.03 -6.07 3.48
CA GLU A 294 29.40 -7.09 4.32
C GLU A 294 28.51 -6.46 5.40
N ILE A 295 28.96 -5.34 5.99
CA ILE A 295 28.17 -4.57 6.94
C ILE A 295 26.92 -4.00 6.25
N GLU A 296 27.07 -3.44 5.06
CA GLU A 296 25.95 -2.94 4.25
C GLU A 296 24.99 -4.07 3.86
N GLN A 297 25.52 -5.24 3.47
CA GLN A 297 24.71 -6.41 3.13
C GLN A 297 23.90 -6.91 4.32
N LEU A 298 24.53 -7.11 5.49
CA LEU A 298 23.81 -7.56 6.67
C LEU A 298 22.80 -6.51 7.15
N THR A 299 23.14 -5.22 7.08
CA THR A 299 22.20 -4.15 7.42
C THR A 299 20.98 -4.16 6.50
N ALA A 300 21.17 -4.39 5.19
CA ALA A 300 20.05 -4.54 4.25
C ALA A 300 19.17 -5.75 4.60
N ILE A 301 19.78 -6.88 4.96
CA ILE A 301 19.06 -8.08 5.42
C ILE A 301 18.29 -7.78 6.73
N GLY A 302 18.93 -7.11 7.69
CA GLY A 302 18.31 -6.71 8.95
C GLY A 302 17.09 -5.82 8.76
N ASN A 303 17.14 -4.86 7.83
CA ASN A 303 15.99 -4.03 7.48
C ASN A 303 14.84 -4.85 6.87
N GLN A 304 15.15 -5.82 5.99
CA GLN A 304 14.12 -6.69 5.40
C GLN A 304 13.46 -7.58 6.46
N ILE A 305 14.25 -8.18 7.35
CA ILE A 305 13.73 -8.98 8.47
C ILE A 305 12.90 -8.09 9.40
N GLY A 306 13.34 -6.86 9.69
CA GLY A 306 12.59 -5.91 10.50
C GLY A 306 11.19 -5.62 9.93
N ILE A 307 11.09 -5.45 8.61
CA ILE A 307 9.80 -5.27 7.91
C ILE A 307 8.93 -6.53 8.01
N ALA A 308 9.49 -7.72 7.80
CA ALA A 308 8.75 -8.99 7.89
C ALA A 308 8.22 -9.24 9.31
N VAL A 309 9.04 -8.96 10.33
CA VAL A 309 8.65 -9.05 11.75
C VAL A 309 7.50 -8.09 12.08
N GLU A 310 7.57 -6.84 11.60
CA GLU A 310 6.49 -5.86 11.79
C GLU A 310 5.19 -6.34 11.16
N ASN A 311 5.26 -6.86 9.93
CA ASN A 311 4.10 -7.38 9.21
C ASN A 311 3.47 -8.59 9.93
N ALA A 312 4.28 -9.54 10.40
CA ALA A 312 3.80 -10.69 11.17
C ALA A 312 3.14 -10.27 12.48
N ARG A 313 3.76 -9.34 13.23
CA ARG A 313 3.19 -8.79 14.49
C ARG A 313 1.86 -8.06 14.24
N LEU A 314 1.79 -7.24 13.20
CA LEU A 314 0.55 -6.54 12.84
C LEU A 314 -0.57 -7.52 12.48
N TYR A 315 -0.25 -8.57 11.71
CA TYR A 315 -1.21 -9.60 11.34
C TYR A 315 -1.73 -10.37 12.55
N GLN A 316 -0.85 -10.78 13.48
CA GLN A 316 -1.23 -11.45 14.72
C GLN A 316 -2.17 -10.58 15.57
N ARG A 317 -1.83 -9.29 15.79
CA ARG A 317 -2.72 -8.37 16.52
C ARG A 317 -4.08 -8.22 15.85
N GLN A 318 -4.10 -8.16 14.51
CA GLN A 318 -5.35 -8.07 13.76
C GLN A 318 -6.23 -9.30 13.96
N GLN A 319 -5.65 -10.50 13.96
CA GLN A 319 -6.37 -11.75 14.26
C GLN A 319 -6.90 -11.77 15.70
N GLU A 320 -6.07 -11.41 16.68
CA GLU A 320 -6.47 -11.36 18.09
C GLU A 320 -7.66 -10.41 18.31
N VAL A 321 -7.62 -9.22 17.70
CA VAL A 321 -8.72 -8.24 17.78
C VAL A 321 -9.98 -8.78 17.09
N ALA A 322 -9.84 -9.45 15.95
CA ALA A 322 -10.98 -10.05 15.26
C ALA A 322 -11.65 -11.15 16.10
N ASP A 323 -10.86 -12.01 16.73
CA ASP A 323 -11.35 -13.06 17.62
C ASP A 323 -12.04 -12.49 18.88
N GLN A 324 -11.44 -11.46 19.49
CA GLN A 324 -12.04 -10.75 20.62
C GLN A 324 -13.38 -10.12 20.25
N LEU A 325 -13.46 -9.49 19.07
CA LEU A 325 -14.70 -8.88 18.60
C LEU A 325 -15.78 -9.93 18.34
N GLY A 326 -15.41 -11.07 17.75
CA GLY A 326 -16.32 -12.21 17.56
C GLY A 326 -16.93 -12.70 18.88
N ARG A 327 -16.09 -12.94 19.89
CA ARG A 327 -16.54 -13.35 21.23
C ARG A 327 -17.43 -12.32 21.90
N MET A 328 -17.10 -11.03 21.78
CA MET A 328 -17.92 -9.96 22.35
C MET A 328 -19.32 -9.90 21.69
N GLN A 329 -19.40 -10.09 20.38
CA GLN A 329 -20.67 -10.13 19.65
C GLN A 329 -21.54 -11.32 20.08
N GLU A 330 -20.95 -12.50 20.24
CA GLU A 330 -21.66 -13.69 20.73
C GLU A 330 -22.19 -13.48 22.15
N ASN A 331 -21.36 -12.97 23.05
CA ASN A 331 -21.77 -12.66 24.42
C ASN A 331 -22.90 -11.63 24.46
N LEU A 332 -22.82 -10.57 23.66
CA LEU A 332 -23.87 -9.56 23.59
C LEU A 332 -25.20 -10.17 23.10
N ARG A 333 -25.17 -11.02 22.08
CA ARG A 333 -26.36 -11.73 21.59
C ARG A 333 -26.96 -12.61 22.67
N PHE A 334 -26.13 -13.36 23.40
CA PHE A 334 -26.58 -14.18 24.51
C PHE A 334 -27.24 -13.34 25.61
N TYR A 335 -26.63 -12.24 26.05
CA TYR A 335 -27.21 -11.37 27.08
C TYR A 335 -28.51 -10.72 26.63
N LEU A 336 -28.61 -10.27 25.36
CA LEU A 336 -29.86 -9.73 24.83
C LEU A 336 -30.99 -10.77 24.87
N GLN A 337 -30.72 -12.02 24.46
CA GLN A 337 -31.69 -13.11 24.55
C GLN A 337 -32.15 -13.36 26.00
N GLN A 338 -31.22 -13.39 26.96
CA GLN A 338 -31.55 -13.58 28.38
C GLN A 338 -32.41 -12.44 28.94
N VAL A 339 -32.04 -11.19 28.64
CA VAL A 339 -32.80 -10.01 29.10
C VAL A 339 -34.19 -10.00 28.48
N THR A 340 -34.34 -10.28 27.18
CA THR A 340 -35.65 -10.34 26.54
C THR A 340 -36.51 -11.45 27.14
N LYS A 341 -35.95 -12.64 27.36
CA LYS A 341 -36.67 -13.76 27.98
C LYS A 341 -37.14 -13.43 29.39
N ALA A 342 -36.24 -12.92 30.24
CA ALA A 342 -36.58 -12.52 31.60
C ALA A 342 -37.67 -11.42 31.63
N GLN A 343 -37.64 -10.47 30.70
CA GLN A 343 -38.68 -9.44 30.59
C GLN A 343 -40.05 -10.00 30.21
N GLU A 344 -40.14 -11.00 29.31
CA GLU A 344 -41.42 -11.63 28.97
C GLU A 344 -41.94 -12.53 30.09
N GLU A 345 -41.06 -13.27 30.78
CA GLU A 345 -41.44 -14.05 31.97
C GLU A 345 -41.99 -13.15 33.08
N GLU A 346 -41.36 -12.00 33.30
CA GLU A 346 -41.83 -11.02 34.29
C GLU A 346 -43.17 -10.40 33.89
N ARG A 347 -43.36 -10.06 32.61
CA ARG A 347 -44.67 -9.60 32.09
C ARG A 347 -45.76 -10.65 32.29
N LYS A 348 -45.44 -11.93 32.08
CA LYS A 348 -46.36 -13.04 32.34
C LYS A 348 -46.73 -13.12 33.81
N ARG A 349 -45.75 -13.07 34.71
CA ARG A 349 -45.96 -13.09 36.17
C ARG A 349 -46.87 -11.95 36.63
N ILE A 350 -46.55 -10.70 36.24
CA ILE A 350 -47.33 -9.52 36.65
C ILE A 350 -48.77 -9.60 36.09
N SER A 351 -48.95 -10.01 34.83
CA SER A 351 -50.30 -10.13 34.26
C SER A 351 -51.16 -11.15 35.00
N HIS A 352 -50.58 -12.30 35.38
CA HIS A 352 -51.27 -13.29 36.19
C HIS A 352 -51.63 -12.76 37.58
N GLU A 353 -50.71 -12.11 38.30
CA GLU A 353 -50.95 -11.56 39.63
C GLU A 353 -52.04 -10.47 39.63
N LEU A 354 -52.02 -9.58 38.63
CA LEU A 354 -53.05 -8.57 38.45
C LEU A 354 -54.43 -9.19 38.18
N HIS A 355 -54.50 -10.17 37.27
CA HIS A 355 -55.75 -10.78 36.85
C HIS A 355 -56.36 -11.71 37.93
N ASP A 356 -55.53 -12.54 38.55
CA ASP A 356 -56.02 -13.62 39.41
C ASP A 356 -56.23 -13.16 40.86
N GLU A 357 -55.39 -12.26 41.38
CA GLU A 357 -55.53 -11.81 42.76
C GLU A 357 -56.28 -10.48 42.84
N THR A 358 -55.85 -9.50 42.05
CA THR A 358 -56.32 -8.11 42.21
C THR A 358 -57.72 -7.91 41.61
N VAL A 359 -57.93 -8.31 40.35
CA VAL A 359 -59.24 -8.17 39.68
C VAL A 359 -60.30 -9.02 40.38
N GLN A 360 -59.98 -10.25 40.80
CA GLN A 360 -60.95 -11.11 41.50
C GLN A 360 -61.39 -10.50 42.84
N ALA A 361 -60.46 -9.98 43.64
CA ALA A 361 -60.78 -9.31 44.90
C ALA A 361 -61.70 -8.09 44.69
N LEU A 362 -61.39 -7.25 43.68
CA LEU A 362 -62.21 -6.08 43.34
C LEU A 362 -63.60 -6.46 42.82
N VAL A 363 -63.73 -7.53 42.03
CA VAL A 363 -65.04 -8.02 41.57
C VAL A 363 -65.91 -8.47 42.75
N VAL A 364 -65.32 -9.13 43.75
CA VAL A 364 -66.05 -9.50 44.98
C VAL A 364 -66.48 -8.26 45.76
N LEU A 365 -65.61 -7.23 45.88
CA LEU A 365 -65.94 -5.97 46.53
C LEU A 365 -67.05 -5.21 45.79
N SER A 366 -66.96 -5.10 44.46
CA SER A 366 -67.98 -4.50 43.58
C SER A 366 -69.33 -5.18 43.78
N ARG A 367 -69.38 -6.52 43.79
CA ARG A 367 -70.62 -7.27 44.06
C ARG A 367 -71.19 -7.05 45.46
N ARG A 368 -70.35 -6.93 46.49
CA ARG A 368 -70.81 -6.63 47.86
C ARG A 368 -71.41 -5.24 47.95
N LEU A 369 -70.80 -4.25 47.30
CA LEU A 369 -71.30 -2.87 47.25
C LEU A 369 -72.59 -2.77 46.45
N ASP A 370 -72.70 -3.46 45.31
CA ASP A 370 -73.92 -3.53 44.50
C ASP A 370 -75.11 -4.06 45.32
N ASN A 371 -74.87 -5.12 46.11
CA ASN A 371 -75.89 -5.68 47.01
C ASN A 371 -76.31 -4.71 48.11
N LEU A 372 -75.38 -3.92 48.66
CA LEU A 372 -75.67 -2.91 49.70
C LEU A 372 -76.40 -1.70 49.12
N ALA A 373 -76.02 -1.24 47.92
CA ALA A 373 -76.68 -0.15 47.21
C ALA A 373 -78.10 -0.53 46.74
N SER A 374 -78.31 -1.81 46.41
CA SER A 374 -79.59 -2.35 45.92
C SER A 374 -80.58 -2.73 47.03
N ASP A 375 -80.17 -2.80 48.29
CA ASP A 375 -81.07 -3.16 49.40
C ASP A 375 -82.00 -1.99 49.76
N LYS A 376 -83.31 -2.17 49.53
CA LYS A 376 -84.33 -1.12 49.67
C LYS A 376 -84.76 -0.85 51.12
N LYS A 377 -84.19 -1.54 52.11
CA LYS A 377 -84.58 -1.39 53.52
C LYS A 377 -83.61 -0.49 54.30
N GLY A 378 -83.95 0.80 54.41
CA GLY A 378 -83.53 1.65 55.54
C GLY A 378 -82.27 2.50 55.39
N LEU A 379 -81.67 2.58 54.19
CA LEU A 379 -80.56 3.52 53.94
C LEU A 379 -81.10 4.92 53.56
N PRO A 380 -80.62 6.00 54.19
CA PRO A 380 -80.90 7.37 53.74
C PRO A 380 -80.37 7.59 52.31
N GLU A 381 -81.09 8.36 51.48
CA GLU A 381 -80.74 8.59 50.06
C GLU A 381 -79.31 9.12 49.85
N GLU A 382 -78.79 9.92 50.78
CA GLU A 382 -77.41 10.45 50.75
C GLU A 382 -76.36 9.31 50.80
N HIS A 383 -76.53 8.34 51.71
CA HIS A 383 -75.63 7.18 51.81
C HIS A 383 -75.78 6.22 50.62
N ARG A 384 -76.94 6.20 49.94
CA ARG A 384 -77.12 5.41 48.71
C ARG A 384 -76.32 6.01 47.56
N HIS A 385 -76.32 7.34 47.44
CA HIS A 385 -75.55 8.02 46.41
C HIS A 385 -74.05 7.81 46.61
N ASP A 386 -73.55 7.92 47.85
CA ASP A 386 -72.15 7.64 48.18
C ASP A 386 -71.74 6.19 47.83
N LEU A 387 -72.61 5.20 48.08
CA LEU A 387 -72.37 3.80 47.73
C LEU A 387 -72.37 3.56 46.21
N GLU A 388 -73.27 4.20 45.47
CA GLU A 388 -73.31 4.16 44.00
C GLU A 388 -72.03 4.78 43.41
N GLU A 389 -71.53 5.89 43.96
CA GLU A 389 -70.28 6.51 43.53
C GLU A 389 -69.07 5.61 43.79
N ILE A 390 -68.95 5.01 44.97
CA ILE A 390 -67.87 4.07 45.30
C ILE A 390 -67.93 2.83 44.40
N TRP A 391 -69.13 2.31 44.12
CA TRP A 391 -69.32 1.18 43.21
C TRP A 391 -68.86 1.52 41.79
N GLN A 392 -69.20 2.72 41.30
CA GLN A 392 -68.77 3.20 40.00
C GLN A 392 -67.24 3.33 39.94
N GLN A 393 -66.62 3.92 40.96
CA GLN A 393 -65.16 4.05 41.06
C GLN A 393 -64.46 2.68 41.05
N ILE A 394 -64.97 1.68 41.78
CA ILE A 394 -64.39 0.33 41.75
C ILE A 394 -64.51 -0.32 40.38
N ASN A 395 -65.65 -0.16 39.70
CA ASN A 395 -65.81 -0.70 38.35
C ASN A 395 -64.89 -0.04 37.33
N ASP A 396 -64.62 1.26 37.49
CA ASP A 396 -63.64 1.96 36.67
C ASP A 396 -62.22 1.46 36.95
N VAL A 397 -61.84 1.25 38.21
CA VAL A 397 -60.55 0.64 38.60
C VAL A 397 -60.42 -0.79 38.06
N ILE A 398 -61.47 -1.62 38.12
CA ILE A 398 -61.48 -2.97 37.53
C ILE A 398 -61.21 -2.89 36.03
N ARG A 399 -61.83 -1.92 35.33
CA ARG A 399 -61.65 -1.72 33.89
C ARG A 399 -60.21 -1.31 33.57
N GLU A 400 -59.64 -0.38 34.33
CA GLU A 400 -58.24 0.03 34.17
C GLU A 400 -57.25 -1.10 34.45
N ILE A 401 -57.44 -1.89 35.51
CA ILE A 401 -56.54 -3.01 35.83
C ILE A 401 -56.64 -4.11 34.77
N ARG A 402 -57.84 -4.45 34.30
CA ARG A 402 -58.01 -5.42 33.19
C ARG A 402 -57.27 -4.96 31.94
N ARG A 403 -57.38 -3.68 31.60
CA ARG A 403 -56.65 -3.10 30.47
C ARG A 403 -55.14 -3.17 30.67
N LEU A 404 -54.62 -2.82 31.85
CA LEU A 404 -53.18 -2.92 32.16
C LEU A 404 -52.67 -4.37 32.09
N SER A 405 -53.43 -5.33 32.62
CA SER A 405 -53.11 -6.76 32.53
C SER A 405 -53.07 -7.23 31.07
N GLN A 406 -54.01 -6.78 30.23
CA GLN A 406 -54.03 -7.12 28.80
C GLN A 406 -52.89 -6.46 28.00
N ASP A 407 -52.53 -5.21 28.31
CA ASP A 407 -51.36 -4.54 27.73
C ASP A 407 -50.06 -5.27 28.08
N LEU A 408 -49.97 -5.79 29.31
CA LEU A 408 -48.85 -6.60 29.76
C LEU A 408 -48.83 -7.97 29.10
N ARG A 409 -49.94 -8.70 29.05
CA ARG A 409 -50.09 -9.97 28.34
C ARG A 409 -51.57 -10.29 28.09
N PRO A 410 -52.04 -10.38 26.84
CA PRO A 410 -53.45 -10.64 26.57
C PRO A 410 -53.80 -12.10 26.86
N ALA A 411 -54.69 -12.36 27.83
CA ALA A 411 -55.18 -13.71 28.13
C ALA A 411 -55.88 -14.38 26.92
N ALA A 412 -56.44 -13.58 26.00
CA ALA A 412 -57.01 -14.06 24.75
C ALA A 412 -55.97 -14.77 23.86
N LEU A 413 -54.70 -14.34 23.91
CA LEU A 413 -53.64 -14.99 23.15
C LEU A 413 -53.38 -16.41 23.67
N ASP A 414 -53.31 -16.56 24.99
CA ASP A 414 -53.07 -17.85 25.64
C ASP A 414 -54.25 -18.81 25.41
N GLN A 415 -55.50 -18.33 25.62
CA GLN A 415 -56.69 -19.18 25.61
C GLN A 415 -57.32 -19.38 24.23
N LEU A 416 -57.33 -18.35 23.38
CA LEU A 416 -58.06 -18.33 22.11
C LEU A 416 -57.12 -18.30 20.89
N GLY A 417 -55.84 -17.95 21.09
CA GLY A 417 -54.82 -17.92 20.06
C GLY A 417 -54.68 -16.55 19.39
N LEU A 418 -53.81 -16.49 18.38
CA LEU A 418 -53.37 -15.25 17.75
C LEU A 418 -54.51 -14.42 17.14
N VAL A 419 -55.34 -15.02 16.28
CA VAL A 419 -56.34 -14.26 15.51
C VAL A 419 -57.38 -13.59 16.42
N PRO A 420 -58.01 -14.29 17.39
CA PRO A 420 -58.92 -13.64 18.33
C PRO A 420 -58.26 -12.53 19.17
N ALA A 421 -56.99 -12.71 19.55
CA ALA A 421 -56.25 -11.67 20.27
C ALA A 421 -56.02 -10.41 19.40
N LEU A 422 -55.77 -10.58 18.11
CA LEU A 422 -55.64 -9.47 17.16
C LEU A 422 -56.98 -8.79 16.86
N GLU A 423 -58.07 -9.57 16.72
CA GLU A 423 -59.44 -9.05 16.58
C GLU A 423 -59.80 -8.16 17.80
N TRP A 424 -59.48 -8.64 19.01
CA TRP A 424 -59.66 -7.87 20.24
C TRP A 424 -58.81 -6.59 20.26
N LEU A 425 -57.52 -6.70 19.96
CA LEU A 425 -56.59 -5.56 19.93
C LEU A 425 -57.04 -4.47 18.93
N ALA A 426 -57.56 -4.87 17.77
CA ALA A 426 -58.11 -3.97 16.76
C ALA A 426 -59.37 -3.24 17.27
N SER A 427 -60.29 -3.97 17.91
CA SER A 427 -61.51 -3.40 18.50
C SER A 427 -61.18 -2.41 19.61
N GLU A 428 -60.32 -2.80 20.55
CA GLU A 428 -59.88 -1.97 21.68
C GLU A 428 -59.22 -0.68 21.17
N THR A 429 -58.27 -0.81 20.23
CA THR A 429 -57.60 0.37 19.66
C THR A 429 -58.59 1.28 18.95
N THR A 430 -59.59 0.72 18.25
CA THR A 430 -60.65 1.52 17.60
C THR A 430 -61.47 2.32 18.61
N GLU A 431 -61.85 1.71 19.73
CA GLU A 431 -62.69 2.33 20.77
C GLU A 431 -62.01 3.54 21.43
N TYR A 432 -60.72 3.43 21.78
CA TYR A 432 -60.00 4.52 22.46
C TYR A 432 -59.36 5.55 21.52
N SER A 433 -58.98 5.17 20.30
CA SER A 433 -58.31 6.08 19.36
C SER A 433 -59.25 6.73 18.35
N GLY A 434 -60.42 6.13 18.08
CA GLY A 434 -61.31 6.53 16.99
C GLY A 434 -60.83 6.15 15.58
N ILE A 435 -59.69 5.47 15.43
CA ILE A 435 -59.16 5.01 14.14
C ILE A 435 -59.85 3.70 13.75
N ARG A 436 -60.41 3.62 12.55
CA ARG A 436 -61.07 2.37 12.08
C ARG A 436 -60.02 1.32 11.72
N ILE A 437 -59.96 0.23 12.49
CA ILE A 437 -59.01 -0.86 12.25
C ILE A 437 -59.75 -2.09 11.71
N GLY A 438 -59.47 -2.47 10.48
CA GLY A 438 -59.98 -3.70 9.87
C GLY A 438 -59.01 -4.87 10.07
N ILE A 439 -59.54 -6.09 10.13
CA ILE A 439 -58.75 -7.33 10.11
C ILE A 439 -59.22 -8.25 8.99
N SER A 440 -58.27 -8.81 8.24
CA SER A 440 -58.53 -9.84 7.24
C SER A 440 -57.59 -11.02 7.44
N VAL A 441 -58.14 -12.22 7.28
CA VAL A 441 -57.41 -13.49 7.47
C VAL A 441 -57.50 -14.29 6.18
N LEU A 442 -56.33 -14.67 5.65
CA LEU A 442 -56.15 -15.51 4.48
C LEU A 442 -55.56 -16.86 4.92
N GLY A 443 -56.05 -17.95 4.34
CA GLY A 443 -55.64 -19.31 4.70
C GLY A 443 -56.42 -19.92 5.87
N GLU A 444 -56.05 -21.14 6.24
CA GLU A 444 -56.69 -21.88 7.33
C GLU A 444 -56.07 -21.51 8.69
N ARG A 445 -56.93 -21.14 9.65
CA ARG A 445 -56.49 -20.76 11.00
C ARG A 445 -55.86 -21.97 11.70
N ARG A 446 -54.65 -21.79 12.25
CA ARG A 446 -53.97 -22.80 13.07
C ARG A 446 -53.30 -22.18 14.29
N ARG A 447 -53.12 -22.99 15.35
CA ARG A 447 -52.30 -22.62 16.50
C ARG A 447 -50.83 -22.66 16.11
N LEU A 448 -50.08 -21.67 16.56
CA LEU A 448 -48.62 -21.62 16.41
C LEU A 448 -47.98 -21.87 17.78
N PRO A 449 -46.67 -22.16 17.85
CA PRO A 449 -45.95 -22.16 19.11
C PRO A 449 -46.18 -20.86 19.90
N GLU A 450 -46.34 -20.95 21.23
CA GLU A 450 -46.67 -19.82 22.12
C GLU A 450 -45.70 -18.63 21.93
N GLU A 451 -44.41 -18.92 21.74
CA GLU A 451 -43.38 -17.91 21.47
C GLU A 451 -43.62 -17.15 20.15
N ILE A 452 -44.06 -17.85 19.10
CA ILE A 452 -44.36 -17.25 17.79
C ILE A 452 -45.63 -16.41 17.88
N GLU A 453 -46.70 -16.92 18.51
CA GLU A 453 -47.94 -16.16 18.71
C GLU A 453 -47.69 -14.87 19.50
N LEU A 454 -46.85 -14.93 20.54
CA LEU A 454 -46.47 -13.78 21.34
C LEU A 454 -45.66 -12.75 20.55
N VAL A 455 -44.64 -13.16 19.80
CA VAL A 455 -43.85 -12.23 18.97
C VAL A 455 -44.74 -11.56 17.92
N LEU A 456 -45.60 -12.34 17.26
CA LEU A 456 -46.55 -11.83 16.27
C LEU A 456 -47.47 -10.77 16.89
N PHE A 457 -48.05 -11.10 18.05
CA PHE A 457 -48.92 -10.18 18.78
C PHE A 457 -48.20 -8.89 19.21
N ARG A 458 -46.99 -8.99 19.78
CA ARG A 458 -46.22 -7.83 20.26
C ARG A 458 -45.85 -6.87 19.13
N ILE A 459 -45.45 -7.41 17.99
CA ILE A 459 -45.10 -6.60 16.82
C ILE A 459 -46.37 -5.90 16.29
N THR A 460 -47.51 -6.59 16.23
CA THR A 460 -48.77 -5.95 15.85
C THR A 460 -49.23 -4.90 16.86
N GLN A 461 -49.08 -5.15 18.16
CA GLN A 461 -49.38 -4.19 19.24
C GLN A 461 -48.54 -2.91 19.11
N GLU A 462 -47.23 -3.04 18.93
CA GLU A 462 -46.35 -1.89 18.76
C GLU A 462 -46.62 -1.17 17.42
N ALA A 463 -46.95 -1.90 16.35
CA ALA A 463 -47.34 -1.31 15.08
C ALA A 463 -48.62 -0.47 15.22
N LEU A 464 -49.68 -0.99 15.84
CA LEU A 464 -50.92 -0.23 16.07
C LEU A 464 -50.73 0.94 17.02
N ARG A 465 -49.87 0.79 18.04
CA ARG A 465 -49.49 1.90 18.92
C ARG A 465 -48.77 3.01 18.15
N ASN A 466 -47.92 2.65 17.18
CA ASN A 466 -47.28 3.61 16.28
C ASN A 466 -48.30 4.30 15.37
N VAL A 467 -49.30 3.57 14.85
CA VAL A 467 -50.43 4.17 14.11
C VAL A 467 -51.12 5.21 14.99
N TRP A 468 -51.58 4.81 16.18
CA TRP A 468 -52.28 5.70 17.09
C TRP A 468 -51.47 6.96 17.46
N ARG A 469 -50.19 6.80 17.83
CA ARG A 469 -49.38 7.93 18.35
C ARG A 469 -48.74 8.80 17.26
N HIS A 470 -48.47 8.25 16.09
CA HIS A 470 -47.56 8.89 15.14
C HIS A 470 -48.14 9.09 13.75
N SER A 471 -49.12 8.31 13.29
CA SER A 471 -49.53 8.35 11.88
C SER A 471 -50.54 9.43 11.55
N SER A 472 -51.36 9.90 12.51
CA SER A 472 -52.54 10.72 12.24
C SER A 472 -53.50 10.07 11.21
N ALA A 473 -53.52 8.74 11.16
CA ALA A 473 -54.37 7.95 10.27
C ALA A 473 -55.85 8.03 10.67
N SER A 474 -56.72 7.85 9.69
CA SER A 474 -58.17 7.66 9.91
C SER A 474 -58.59 6.20 9.82
N ALA A 475 -57.74 5.35 9.23
CA ALA A 475 -57.94 3.91 9.14
C ALA A 475 -56.61 3.15 9.10
N ALA A 476 -56.64 1.91 9.60
CA ALA A 476 -55.57 0.94 9.44
C ALA A 476 -56.13 -0.47 9.17
N GLU A 477 -55.29 -1.35 8.67
CA GLU A 477 -55.66 -2.73 8.32
C GLU A 477 -54.61 -3.71 8.84
N ILE A 478 -55.08 -4.82 9.43
CA ILE A 478 -54.26 -5.97 9.83
C ILE A 478 -54.59 -7.11 8.87
N LYS A 479 -53.60 -7.62 8.14
CA LYS A 479 -53.73 -8.82 7.30
C LYS A 479 -52.93 -9.95 7.92
N VAL A 480 -53.57 -11.08 8.14
CA VAL A 480 -52.92 -12.31 8.60
C VAL A 480 -53.03 -13.35 7.50
N ASP A 481 -51.90 -13.86 7.03
CA ASP A 481 -51.81 -14.82 5.94
C ASP A 481 -51.13 -16.10 6.44
N PHE A 482 -51.91 -17.18 6.52
CA PHE A 482 -51.47 -18.51 6.90
C PHE A 482 -51.13 -19.32 5.64
N ASP A 483 -49.85 -19.37 5.30
CA ASP A 483 -49.31 -20.26 4.26
C ASP A 483 -48.87 -21.59 4.91
N LYS A 484 -48.55 -22.62 4.12
CA LYS A 484 -48.08 -23.92 4.60
C LYS A 484 -46.73 -23.83 5.32
N GLU A 485 -45.81 -23.02 4.78
CA GLU A 485 -44.41 -22.92 5.24
C GLU A 485 -44.11 -21.65 6.06
N LYS A 486 -45.07 -20.71 6.15
CA LYS A 486 -44.84 -19.42 6.82
C LYS A 486 -46.13 -18.76 7.28
N VAL A 487 -46.01 -17.85 8.25
CA VAL A 487 -47.06 -16.88 8.61
C VAL A 487 -46.58 -15.49 8.26
N ARG A 488 -47.47 -14.71 7.64
CA ARG A 488 -47.24 -13.30 7.37
C ARG A 488 -48.29 -12.44 8.08
N ILE A 489 -47.85 -11.40 8.77
CA ILE A 489 -48.72 -10.34 9.26
C ILE A 489 -48.31 -9.02 8.63
N ALA A 490 -49.28 -8.30 8.07
CA ALA A 490 -49.09 -6.93 7.60
C ALA A 490 -49.99 -5.98 8.37
N VAL A 491 -49.42 -4.88 8.86
CA VAL A 491 -50.15 -3.76 9.46
C VAL A 491 -49.91 -2.53 8.59
N SER A 492 -50.99 -1.99 8.02
CA SER A 492 -50.95 -0.88 7.07
C SER A 492 -51.82 0.27 7.56
N ASP A 493 -51.32 1.51 7.51
CA ASP A 493 -52.09 2.71 7.85
C ASP A 493 -52.18 3.70 6.68
N ASN A 494 -53.20 4.55 6.69
CA ASN A 494 -53.41 5.61 5.68
C ASN A 494 -52.91 7.00 6.11
N GLY A 495 -52.03 7.06 7.10
CA GLY A 495 -51.59 8.29 7.73
C GLY A 495 -50.48 9.04 6.98
N LYS A 496 -49.79 9.91 7.70
CA LYS A 496 -48.80 10.84 7.12
C LYS A 496 -47.50 10.17 6.64
N GLY A 497 -47.22 8.92 7.04
CA GLY A 497 -45.97 8.23 6.74
C GLY A 497 -44.71 8.98 7.22
N PHE A 498 -43.52 8.46 6.90
CA PHE A 498 -42.24 9.09 7.25
C PHE A 498 -41.08 8.59 6.38
N LYS A 499 -39.96 9.33 6.37
CA LYS A 499 -38.72 8.89 5.71
C LYS A 499 -37.97 7.83 6.53
N LEU A 500 -37.72 6.69 5.90
CA LEU A 500 -36.94 5.59 6.48
C LEU A 500 -35.42 5.92 6.41
N PRO A 501 -34.67 5.73 7.52
CA PRO A 501 -33.21 5.73 7.50
C PRO A 501 -32.66 4.58 6.62
N GLU A 502 -31.49 4.78 6.02
CA GLU A 502 -30.86 3.77 5.14
C GLU A 502 -30.27 2.58 5.91
N LYS A 503 -29.85 2.76 7.18
CA LYS A 503 -29.23 1.71 7.99
C LYS A 503 -29.96 1.48 9.31
N MET A 504 -29.92 0.23 9.78
CA MET A 504 -30.66 -0.20 10.97
C MET A 504 -30.22 0.51 12.26
N VAL A 505 -28.90 0.73 12.41
CA VAL A 505 -28.30 1.44 13.56
C VAL A 505 -28.85 2.87 13.70
N ASP A 506 -29.31 3.45 12.59
CA ASP A 506 -29.86 4.80 12.58
C ASP A 506 -31.33 4.85 13.06
N TYR A 507 -32.04 3.71 13.18
CA TYR A 507 -33.36 3.69 13.82
C TYR A 507 -33.24 4.02 15.31
N ALA A 508 -32.31 3.37 16.01
CA ALA A 508 -32.09 3.60 17.44
C ALA A 508 -31.54 5.02 17.70
N ARG A 509 -30.58 5.48 16.89
CA ARG A 509 -30.00 6.84 17.02
C ARG A 509 -30.99 7.97 16.74
N ASN A 510 -31.96 7.75 15.85
CA ASN A 510 -33.00 8.74 15.53
C ASN A 510 -34.26 8.62 16.42
N GLY A 511 -34.17 7.93 17.57
CA GLY A 511 -35.26 7.82 18.54
C GLY A 511 -36.42 6.90 18.10
N LYS A 512 -36.25 6.11 17.03
CA LYS A 512 -37.26 5.14 16.54
C LYS A 512 -37.09 3.76 17.20
N LEU A 513 -37.00 3.75 18.53
CA LEU A 513 -36.74 2.55 19.35
C LEU A 513 -37.81 1.46 19.14
N GLY A 514 -39.06 1.83 18.87
CA GLY A 514 -40.15 0.88 18.60
C GLY A 514 -39.93 0.02 17.36
N LEU A 515 -39.41 0.61 16.26
CA LEU A 515 -39.12 -0.13 15.03
C LEU A 515 -37.92 -1.09 15.21
N ALA A 516 -36.87 -0.62 15.90
CA ALA A 516 -35.71 -1.44 16.21
C ALA A 516 -36.10 -2.66 17.06
N GLY A 517 -36.89 -2.44 18.11
CA GLY A 517 -37.37 -3.53 18.97
C GLY A 517 -38.32 -4.50 18.28
N MET A 518 -39.14 -4.06 17.32
CA MET A 518 -39.95 -4.99 16.50
C MET A 518 -39.06 -5.88 15.62
N GLN A 519 -38.01 -5.32 15.03
CA GLN A 519 -37.12 -6.07 14.13
C GLN A 519 -36.26 -7.09 14.89
N GLU A 520 -35.75 -6.72 16.07
CA GLU A 520 -35.03 -7.63 16.96
C GLU A 520 -35.91 -8.81 17.38
N ARG A 521 -37.16 -8.56 17.80
CA ARG A 521 -38.10 -9.63 18.18
C ARG A 521 -38.40 -10.58 17.03
N ALA A 522 -38.58 -10.07 15.80
CA ALA A 522 -38.77 -10.92 14.63
C ALA A 522 -37.56 -11.83 14.39
N GLN A 523 -36.33 -11.30 14.52
CA GLN A 523 -35.12 -12.09 14.34
C GLN A 523 -34.90 -13.15 15.43
N LEU A 524 -35.33 -12.90 16.67
CA LEU A 524 -35.20 -13.86 17.78
C LEU A 524 -35.91 -15.19 17.52
N VAL A 525 -36.99 -15.17 16.74
CA VAL A 525 -37.76 -16.36 16.34
C VAL A 525 -37.51 -16.75 14.88
N GLY A 526 -36.41 -16.28 14.28
CA GLY A 526 -36.02 -16.63 12.90
C GLY A 526 -36.85 -15.98 11.79
N GLY A 527 -37.66 -14.98 12.13
CA GLY A 527 -38.48 -14.22 11.20
C GLY A 527 -37.79 -12.96 10.64
N THR A 528 -38.46 -12.31 9.71
CA THR A 528 -38.03 -11.04 9.11
C THR A 528 -39.11 -9.97 9.28
N LEU A 529 -38.67 -8.72 9.41
CA LEU A 529 -39.53 -7.55 9.46
C LEU A 529 -39.13 -6.59 8.35
N LYS A 530 -40.11 -6.15 7.56
CA LYS A 530 -39.96 -5.16 6.50
C LYS A 530 -40.89 -4.00 6.76
N VAL A 531 -40.32 -2.80 6.90
CA VAL A 531 -41.08 -1.56 7.04
C VAL A 531 -40.96 -0.75 5.76
N SER A 532 -42.09 -0.33 5.21
CA SER A 532 -42.17 0.58 4.07
C SER A 532 -42.98 1.80 4.47
N SER A 533 -42.44 2.99 4.32
CA SER A 533 -43.14 4.24 4.65
C SER A 533 -42.72 5.33 3.68
N LYS A 534 -43.67 6.17 3.30
CA LYS A 534 -43.42 7.36 2.47
C LYS A 534 -44.29 8.51 2.99
N GLU A 535 -43.72 9.71 3.06
CA GLU A 535 -44.45 10.90 3.46
C GLU A 535 -45.71 11.09 2.58
N GLY A 536 -46.85 11.28 3.23
CA GLY A 536 -48.17 11.41 2.63
C GLY A 536 -48.82 10.10 2.16
N LYS A 537 -48.20 8.93 2.34
CA LYS A 537 -48.72 7.63 1.84
C LYS A 537 -48.90 6.55 2.91
N GLY A 538 -48.79 6.90 4.20
CA GLY A 538 -48.91 5.94 5.29
C GLY A 538 -47.67 5.06 5.50
N THR A 539 -47.83 4.04 6.33
CA THR A 539 -46.79 3.06 6.66
C THR A 539 -47.33 1.64 6.57
N ASP A 540 -46.49 0.75 6.03
CA ASP A 540 -46.69 -0.68 5.99
C ASP A 540 -45.60 -1.36 6.84
N VAL A 541 -46.02 -2.17 7.81
CA VAL A 541 -45.16 -3.04 8.62
C VAL A 541 -45.51 -4.47 8.30
N ILE A 542 -44.61 -5.19 7.63
CA ILE A 542 -44.81 -6.57 7.18
C ILE A 542 -43.82 -7.46 7.91
N MET A 543 -44.33 -8.49 8.56
CA MET A 543 -43.57 -9.49 9.26
C MET A 543 -43.80 -10.85 8.61
N GLU A 544 -42.73 -11.62 8.43
CA GLU A 544 -42.76 -12.97 7.87
C GLU A 544 -41.98 -13.92 8.78
N LEU A 545 -42.62 -15.02 9.17
CA LEU A 545 -42.04 -16.05 10.02
C LEU A 545 -42.13 -17.41 9.33
N PRO A 546 -41.00 -18.12 9.14
CA PRO A 546 -41.03 -19.51 8.71
C PRO A 546 -41.64 -20.39 9.81
N LEU A 547 -42.37 -21.43 9.42
CA LEU A 547 -43.07 -22.34 10.33
C LEU A 547 -42.45 -23.72 10.44
#